data_AF-A0A327J269-F1
#
_entry.id   AF-A0A327J269-F1
#
_cell.length_a   1.000
_cell.length_b   1.000
_cell.length_c   1.000
_cell.angle_alpha   90.00
_cell.angle_beta   90.00
_cell.angle_gamma   90.00
#
_symmetry.space_group_name_H-M   'P 1'
#
loop_
_entity.id
_entity.type
_entity.pdbx_description
1 polymer ?
#
loop_
_entity_poly.entity_id
_entity_poly.type
_entity_poly.pdbx_seq_one_letter_code
_entity_poly.pdbx_strand_id
1 'polypeptide(L)'
;MKKMSREQIEIKKERIQQFIDRFNDKNEDIASLRNQSLVFIEDLFGKKSKVYRQYMYVGFPPSDKGKYTEDDVKVFKSILSEAMDILEDLSK
;
A
#
# COMPACT_ATOMS: atom_id res chain seq x y z
N MET A 1 19.06 4.01 -6.00
CA MET A 1 18.43 3.43 -4.78
C MET A 1 19.50 2.68 -4.02
N LYS A 2 19.65 2.87 -2.70
CA LYS A 2 20.55 2.03 -1.88
C LYS A 2 20.00 0.59 -1.90
N LYS A 3 20.84 -0.42 -2.11
CA LYS A 3 20.42 -1.82 -2.02
C LYS A 3 19.94 -2.10 -0.59
N MET A 4 18.75 -2.66 -0.46
CA MET A 4 18.21 -3.12 0.82
C MET A 4 18.69 -4.53 1.12
N SER A 5 18.86 -4.87 2.40
CA SER A 5 19.16 -6.26 2.79
C SER A 5 17.90 -7.14 2.66
N ARG A 6 18.11 -8.46 2.56
CA ARG A 6 17.01 -9.43 2.54
C ARG A 6 16.12 -9.32 3.78
N GLU A 7 16.72 -9.14 4.96
CA GLU A 7 15.99 -8.90 6.21
C GLU A 7 15.11 -7.64 6.15
N GLN A 8 15.64 -6.54 5.60
CA GLN A 8 14.85 -5.32 5.40
C GLN A 8 13.70 -5.53 4.43
N ILE A 9 13.89 -6.34 3.40
CA ILE A 9 12.85 -6.69 2.42
C ILE A 9 11.73 -7.48 3.11
N GLU A 10 12.06 -8.50 3.89
CA GLU A 10 11.05 -9.30 4.61
C GLU A 10 10.24 -8.45 5.59
N ILE A 11 10.89 -7.61 6.41
CA ILE A 11 10.20 -6.71 7.34
C ILE A 11 9.21 -5.78 6.59
N LYS A 12 9.61 -5.29 5.42
CA LYS A 12 8.75 -4.42 4.59
C LYS A 12 7.60 -5.19 3.97
N LYS A 13 7.82 -6.43 3.52
CA LYS A 13 6.76 -7.32 3.01
C LYS A 13 5.74 -7.65 4.12
N GLU A 14 6.21 -8.00 5.31
CA GLU A 14 5.35 -8.24 6.48
C GLU A 14 4.49 -7.01 6.79
N ARG A 15 5.09 -5.81 6.76
CA ARG A 15 4.33 -4.57 6.99
C ARG A 15 3.27 -4.31 5.93
N ILE A 16 3.55 -4.62 4.66
CA ILE A 16 2.55 -4.52 3.59
C ILE A 16 1.43 -5.54 3.80
N GLN A 17 1.77 -6.78 4.15
CA GLN A 17 0.78 -7.83 4.45
C GLN A 17 -0.15 -7.42 5.60
N GLN A 18 0.38 -6.81 6.66
CA GLN A 18 -0.43 -6.27 7.76
C GLN A 18 -1.45 -5.23 7.28
N PHE A 19 -1.08 -4.36 6.33
CA PHE A 19 -2.05 -3.42 5.76
C PHE A 19 -3.15 -4.15 4.98
N ILE A 20 -2.79 -5.14 4.15
CA ILE A 20 -3.75 -5.96 3.39
C ILE A 20 -4.74 -6.65 4.32
N ASP A 21 -4.26 -7.24 5.42
CA ASP A 21 -5.09 -7.94 6.38
C ASP A 21 -6.05 -6.98 7.10
N ARG A 22 -5.55 -5.81 7.52
CA ARG A 22 -6.36 -4.76 8.16
C ARG A 22 -7.42 -4.19 7.20
N PHE A 23 -7.15 -4.14 5.90
CA PHE A 23 -8.17 -3.76 4.90
C PHE A 23 -9.32 -4.77 4.79
N ASN A 24 -9.17 -6.00 5.31
CA ASN A 24 -10.26 -6.98 5.39
C ASN A 24 -11.07 -6.86 6.70
N ASP A 25 -10.59 -6.11 7.70
CA ASP A 25 -11.30 -5.89 8.94
C ASP A 25 -12.37 -4.80 8.76
N LYS A 26 -13.63 -5.17 8.98
CA LYS A 26 -14.78 -4.27 8.85
C LYS A 26 -14.86 -3.21 9.96
N ASN A 27 -14.04 -3.34 11.02
CA ASN A 27 -13.97 -2.40 12.14
C ASN A 27 -12.90 -1.32 11.95
N GLU A 28 -12.04 -1.45 10.93
CA GLU A 28 -10.96 -0.49 10.68
C GLU A 28 -11.47 0.79 10.01
N ASP A 29 -10.86 1.92 10.38
CA ASP A 29 -11.05 3.18 9.65
C ASP A 29 -10.21 3.12 8.37
N ILE A 30 -10.88 2.76 7.27
CA ILE A 30 -10.28 2.62 5.94
C ILE A 30 -9.57 3.91 5.49
N ALA A 31 -10.09 5.09 5.83
CA ALA A 31 -9.46 6.35 5.40
C ALA A 31 -8.14 6.59 6.14
N SER A 32 -8.11 6.33 7.45
CA SER A 32 -6.88 6.36 8.24
C SER A 32 -5.88 5.30 7.77
N LEU A 33 -6.35 4.06 7.56
CA LEU A 33 -5.52 2.95 7.11
C LEU A 33 -4.90 3.20 5.72
N ARG A 34 -5.67 3.75 4.79
CA ARG A 34 -5.22 4.18 3.46
C ARG A 34 -4.13 5.25 3.56
N ASN A 35 -4.29 6.24 4.44
CA ASN A 35 -3.26 7.27 4.60
C ASN A 35 -1.97 6.71 5.21
N GLN A 36 -2.07 5.84 6.22
CA GLN A 36 -0.91 5.18 6.82
C GLN A 36 -0.13 4.33 5.80
N SER A 37 -0.85 3.55 4.98
CA SER A 37 -0.24 2.73 3.93
C SER A 37 0.32 3.57 2.78
N LEU A 38 -0.33 4.66 2.36
CA LEU A 38 0.21 5.57 1.35
C LEU A 38 1.54 6.21 1.81
N VAL A 39 1.63 6.68 3.06
CA VAL A 39 2.87 7.24 3.63
C VAL A 39 3.97 6.17 3.65
N PHE A 40 3.65 4.94 4.01
CA PHE A 40 4.60 3.84 3.97
C PHE A 40 5.11 3.54 2.55
N ILE A 41 4.21 3.50 1.56
CA ILE A 41 4.56 3.33 0.14
C ILE A 41 5.41 4.50 -0.38
N GLU A 42 5.16 5.72 0.10
CA GLU A 42 5.98 6.89 -0.20
C GLU A 42 7.40 6.74 0.31
N ASP A 43 7.58 6.36 1.57
CA ASP A 43 8.90 6.15 2.18
C ASP A 43 9.65 5.03 1.45
N LEU A 44 8.92 3.99 1.07
CA LEU A 44 9.50 2.80 0.45
C LEU A 44 9.97 3.02 -0.99
N PHE A 45 9.13 3.62 -1.84
CA PHE A 45 9.38 3.73 -3.29
C PHE A 45 9.57 5.16 -3.77
N GLY A 46 9.23 6.16 -2.95
CA GLY A 46 9.23 7.58 -3.30
C GLY A 46 8.02 7.99 -4.15
N LYS A 47 7.71 9.29 -4.11
CA LYS A 47 6.56 9.90 -4.83
C LYS A 47 6.58 9.73 -6.35
N LYS A 48 7.77 9.51 -6.93
CA LYS A 48 7.94 9.34 -8.39
C LYS A 48 7.68 7.90 -8.84
N SER A 49 7.57 6.94 -7.91
CA SER A 49 7.30 5.55 -8.27
C SER A 49 5.93 5.38 -8.91
N LYS A 50 5.81 4.33 -9.73
CA LYS A 50 4.54 3.96 -10.36
C LYS A 50 3.52 3.54 -9.30
N VAL A 51 3.93 2.68 -8.36
CA VAL A 51 3.12 2.18 -7.23
C VAL A 51 2.53 3.31 -6.40
N TYR A 52 3.36 4.27 -5.95
CA TYR A 52 2.85 5.40 -5.17
C TYR A 52 1.80 6.20 -5.94
N ARG A 53 2.08 6.50 -7.22
CA ARG A 53 1.13 7.27 -8.05
C ARG A 53 -0.17 6.52 -8.25
N GLN A 54 -0.13 5.22 -8.56
CA GLN A 54 -1.35 4.40 -8.63
C GLN A 54 -2.12 4.48 -7.31
N TYR A 55 -1.44 4.23 -6.17
CA TYR A 55 -2.08 4.23 -4.85
C TYR A 55 -2.69 5.59 -4.48
N MET A 56 -2.03 6.68 -4.86
CA MET A 56 -2.46 8.05 -4.59
C MET A 56 -3.79 8.40 -5.26
N TYR A 57 -4.04 7.87 -6.47
CA TYR A 57 -5.22 8.21 -7.27
C TYR A 57 -6.42 7.28 -7.08
N VAL A 58 -6.23 6.11 -6.45
CA VAL A 58 -7.35 5.20 -6.18
C VAL A 58 -8.33 5.82 -5.19
N GLY A 59 -9.60 5.89 -5.60
CA GLY A 59 -10.68 6.42 -4.79
C GLY A 59 -10.40 7.83 -4.27
N PHE A 60 -9.63 8.66 -4.99
CA PHE A 60 -9.37 10.04 -4.58
C PHE A 60 -10.06 11.06 -5.51
N PRO A 61 -10.93 11.94 -4.98
CA PRO A 61 -11.40 11.96 -3.59
C PRO A 61 -12.27 10.72 -3.26
N PRO A 62 -12.34 10.30 -1.98
CA PRO A 62 -13.20 9.19 -1.58
C PRO A 62 -14.63 9.45 -2.02
N SER A 63 -15.31 8.39 -2.46
CA SER A 63 -16.65 8.44 -3.04
C SER A 63 -17.69 9.05 -2.09
N ASP A 64 -18.91 9.19 -2.62
CA ASP A 64 -20.05 9.92 -2.04
C ASP A 64 -20.14 9.81 -0.50
N LYS A 65 -19.98 10.96 0.18
CA LYS A 65 -19.91 11.13 1.65
C LYS A 65 -18.56 10.83 2.33
N GLY A 66 -17.46 10.79 1.57
CA GLY A 66 -16.10 10.73 2.12
C GLY A 66 -15.67 9.34 2.58
N LYS A 67 -16.29 8.28 2.03
CA LYS A 67 -15.94 6.89 2.33
C LYS A 67 -15.39 6.18 1.10
N TYR A 68 -14.43 5.29 1.34
CA TYR A 68 -13.93 4.36 0.33
C TYR A 68 -14.90 3.20 0.18
N THR A 69 -15.15 2.79 -1.07
CA THR A 69 -15.98 1.64 -1.41
C THR A 69 -15.22 0.33 -1.23
N GLU A 70 -15.94 -0.81 -1.26
CA GLU A 70 -15.29 -2.11 -1.30
C GLU A 70 -14.39 -2.29 -2.53
N ASP A 71 -14.76 -1.67 -3.66
CA ASP A 71 -13.95 -1.71 -4.87
C ASP A 71 -12.67 -0.89 -4.73
N ASP A 72 -12.72 0.28 -4.09
CA ASP A 72 -11.51 1.05 -3.73
C ASP A 72 -10.58 0.20 -2.85
N VAL A 73 -11.13 -0.50 -1.85
CA VAL A 73 -10.37 -1.38 -0.95
C VAL A 73 -9.75 -2.55 -1.71
N LYS A 74 -10.45 -3.15 -2.68
CA LYS A 74 -9.86 -4.19 -3.56
C LYS A 74 -8.67 -3.65 -4.34
N VAL A 75 -8.77 -2.43 -4.88
CA VAL A 75 -7.69 -1.82 -5.65
C VAL A 75 -6.51 -1.44 -4.73
N PHE A 76 -6.75 -0.92 -3.52
CA PHE A 76 -5.68 -0.69 -2.54
C PHE A 76 -4.89 -1.96 -2.27
N LYS A 77 -5.57 -3.07 -1.98
CA LYS A 77 -4.93 -4.37 -1.74
C LYS A 77 -4.14 -4.85 -2.95
N SER A 78 -4.69 -4.72 -4.15
CA SER A 78 -3.99 -5.10 -5.39
C SER A 78 -2.68 -4.33 -5.58
N ILE A 79 -2.64 -3.03 -5.30
CA ILE A 79 -1.43 -2.22 -5.43
C ILE A 79 -0.42 -2.57 -4.33
N LEU A 80 -0.88 -2.88 -3.12
CA LEU A 80 -0.02 -3.38 -2.05
C LEU A 80 0.61 -4.74 -2.42
N SER A 81 -0.12 -5.63 -3.09
CA SER A 81 0.45 -6.86 -3.63
C SER A 81 1.51 -6.57 -4.71
N GLU A 82 1.25 -5.67 -5.66
CA GLU A 82 2.26 -5.23 -6.66
C GLU A 82 3.52 -4.66 -5.98
N ALA A 83 3.36 -3.93 -4.87
CA ALA A 83 4.48 -3.45 -4.07
C ALA A 83 5.33 -4.57 -3.47
N MET A 84 4.71 -5.65 -2.98
CA MET A 84 5.44 -6.82 -2.46
C MET A 84 6.24 -7.52 -3.56
N ASP A 85 5.68 -7.66 -4.75
CA ASP A 85 6.37 -8.28 -5.89
C ASP A 85 7.61 -7.48 -6.30
N ILE A 86 7.50 -6.14 -6.34
CA ILE A 86 8.65 -5.26 -6.64
C ILE A 86 9.74 -5.38 -5.57
N LEU A 87 9.36 -5.52 -4.29
CA LEU A 87 10.36 -5.74 -3.22
C LEU A 87 11.11 -7.06 -3.39
N GLU A 88 10.42 -8.10 -3.84
CA GLU A 88 11.04 -9.40 -4.09
C GLU A 88 12.02 -9.35 -5.26
N ASP A 89 11.71 -8.61 -6.31
CA ASP A 89 12.65 -8.39 -7.42
C ASP A 89 13.89 -7.57 -7.01
N LEU A 90 13.77 -6.70 -6.01
CA LEU A 90 14.92 -5.99 -5.43
C LEU A 90 15.83 -6.88 -4.55
N SER A 91 15.38 -8.09 -4.21
CA SER A 91 16.14 -9.06 -3.41
C SER A 91 17.06 -9.98 -4.23
N LYS A 92 16.87 -10.02 -5.55
CA LYS A 92 17.64 -10.81 -6.52
C LYS A 92 18.93 -10.08 -6.93
#